data_AF-A0A4S4DI34-F1
#
_entry.id   AF-A0A4S4DI34-F1
#
_cell.length_a   1.000
_cell.length_b   1.000
_cell.length_c   1.000
_cell.angle_alpha   90.00
_cell.angle_beta   90.00
_cell.angle_gamma   90.00
#
_symmetry.space_group_name_H-M   'P 1'
#
loop_
_entity.id
_entity.type
_entity.pdbx_description
1 polymer ?
#
loop_
_entity_poly.entity_id
_entity_poly.type
_entity_poly.pdbx_seq_one_letter_code
_entity_poly.pdbx_strand_id
1 'polypeptide(L)'
;MSDYIPNELIIEILVRLPVQSLLRFTSICKSWHSLITNPGFITKHLNQTITDRKRNSDKLLLRLYTDNDEKEHYLLCSDDEKFGDDYSEFKFPFKSLIGYFRIVGSCNGLLCLCDDYFGDTHHIVLWNPSIRKSVTLPMPCKPQGPYMFVLGFGAHPMTHEYKVVRIVYEEHINGFKVPPKVELYTQGIGSWREIDSAAAPPYCIVEFMWSQAFVNGAVHWVAYDPSAVGGFCNLIVSFDMVSEAFSEMMLPPALAGRCPIRLSIKLFGESLAVFCGAETGRSSCCIWVMKEYGVAESWTKLFSINLPGLLNKTLGFRQNGGVLLSTTNNWLISYDPGTKTISNTGIKGSSHSFNVDTFLETLILVKEHTNVLEGQLNHL
;
A
#
# COMPACT_ATOMS: atom_id res chain seq x y z
N MET A 1 33.01 -7.22 -41.06
CA MET A 1 32.69 -7.84 -39.76
C MET A 1 31.72 -6.88 -39.09
N SER A 2 30.48 -7.27 -38.83
CA SER A 2 29.55 -6.35 -38.16
C SER A 2 29.86 -6.39 -36.67
N ASP A 3 30.46 -5.31 -36.15
CA ASP A 3 30.73 -5.09 -34.72
C ASP A 3 29.44 -4.84 -33.90
N TYR A 4 28.31 -5.42 -34.34
CA TYR A 4 27.01 -5.22 -33.71
C TYR A 4 26.76 -6.31 -32.66
N ILE A 5 26.61 -5.88 -31.42
CA ILE A 5 26.08 -6.71 -30.34
C ILE A 5 24.62 -7.07 -30.70
N PRO A 6 24.23 -8.36 -30.71
CA PRO A 6 22.85 -8.78 -30.91
C PRO A 6 21.85 -8.04 -30.00
N ASN A 7 20.68 -7.69 -30.53
CA ASN A 7 19.67 -6.94 -29.78
C ASN A 7 19.21 -7.70 -28.52
N GLU A 8 19.17 -9.02 -28.57
CA GLU A 8 18.81 -9.88 -27.45
C GLU A 8 19.80 -9.72 -26.29
N LEU A 9 21.10 -9.65 -26.59
CA LEU A 9 22.15 -9.43 -25.59
C LEU A 9 22.09 -8.02 -25.01
N ILE A 10 21.78 -7.02 -25.83
CA ILE A 10 21.54 -5.66 -25.34
C ILE A 10 20.39 -5.68 -24.33
N ILE A 11 19.24 -6.28 -24.65
CA ILE A 11 18.11 -6.38 -23.74
C ILE A 11 18.49 -7.07 -22.43
N GLU A 12 19.21 -8.19 -22.48
CA GLU A 12 19.69 -8.92 -21.29
C GLU A 12 20.59 -8.07 -20.39
N ILE A 13 21.47 -7.25 -20.96
CA ILE A 13 22.33 -6.35 -20.21
C ILE A 13 21.48 -5.26 -19.52
N LEU A 14 20.57 -4.64 -20.26
CA LEU A 14 19.79 -3.51 -19.77
C LEU A 14 18.76 -3.87 -18.72
N VAL A 15 18.14 -5.04 -18.86
CA VAL A 15 17.16 -5.56 -17.89
C VAL A 15 17.76 -5.70 -16.50
N ARG A 16 19.09 -5.78 -16.37
CA ARG A 16 19.81 -5.88 -15.09
C ARG A 16 20.29 -4.53 -14.54
N LEU A 17 20.09 -3.44 -15.28
CA LEU A 17 20.53 -2.12 -14.84
C LEU A 17 19.53 -1.47 -13.88
N PRO A 18 20.02 -0.64 -12.94
CA PRO A 18 19.15 0.17 -12.10
C PRO A 18 18.25 1.10 -12.92
N VAL A 19 17.04 1.36 -12.42
CA VAL A 19 16.06 2.25 -13.07
C VAL A 19 16.65 3.61 -13.40
N GLN A 20 17.43 4.20 -12.49
CA GLN A 20 18.05 5.51 -12.71
C GLN A 20 19.01 5.52 -13.92
N SER A 21 19.74 4.43 -14.16
CA SER A 21 20.61 4.30 -15.33
C SER A 21 19.79 4.19 -16.61
N LEU A 22 18.73 3.37 -16.59
CA LEU A 22 17.83 3.20 -17.73
C LEU A 22 17.13 4.50 -18.10
N LEU A 23 16.65 5.27 -17.10
CA LEU A 23 16.08 6.59 -17.34
C LEU A 23 17.08 7.55 -18.01
N ARG A 24 18.35 7.54 -17.61
CA ARG A 24 19.39 8.33 -18.31
C ARG A 24 19.58 7.87 -19.75
N PHE A 25 19.51 6.56 -20.01
CA PHE A 25 19.65 6.01 -21.35
C PHE A 25 18.50 6.36 -22.28
N THR A 26 17.29 6.56 -21.74
CA THR A 26 16.16 7.06 -22.54
C THR A 26 16.42 8.46 -23.14
N SER A 27 17.36 9.22 -22.58
CA SER A 27 17.75 10.54 -23.09
C SER A 27 18.87 10.51 -24.14
N ILE A 28 19.50 9.35 -24.38
CA ILE A 28 20.65 9.24 -25.28
C ILE A 28 20.20 9.19 -26.75
N CYS A 29 19.26 8.30 -27.10
CA CYS A 29 18.70 8.24 -28.45
C CYS A 29 17.28 7.64 -28.48
N LYS A 30 16.59 7.82 -29.62
CA LYS A 30 15.20 7.34 -29.82
C LYS A 30 15.07 5.82 -29.73
N SER A 31 16.06 5.06 -30.20
CA SER A 31 16.03 3.59 -30.13
C SER A 31 16.07 3.11 -28.67
N TRP A 32 16.94 3.71 -27.85
CA TRP A 32 17.03 3.44 -26.42
C TRP A 32 15.75 3.82 -25.68
N HIS A 33 15.20 5.00 -26.00
CA HIS A 33 13.91 5.43 -25.47
C HIS A 33 12.80 4.44 -25.80
N SER A 34 12.67 4.06 -27.07
CA SER A 34 11.62 3.15 -27.54
C SER A 34 11.77 1.74 -26.95
N LEU A 35 13.00 1.27 -26.74
CA LEU A 35 13.26 -0.03 -26.14
C LEU A 35 12.87 -0.04 -24.66
N ILE A 36 13.33 0.94 -23.89
CA ILE A 36 13.16 0.98 -22.43
C ILE A 36 11.70 1.28 -22.04
N THR A 37 10.99 2.06 -22.85
CA THR A 37 9.56 2.35 -22.65
C THR A 37 8.63 1.29 -23.23
N ASN A 38 9.17 0.26 -23.89
CA ASN A 38 8.38 -0.85 -24.42
C ASN A 38 7.78 -1.68 -23.27
N PRO A 39 6.47 -2.01 -23.31
CA PRO A 39 5.82 -2.80 -22.26
C PRO A 39 6.51 -4.14 -21.98
N GLY A 40 6.95 -4.85 -23.03
CA GLY A 40 7.65 -6.13 -22.88
C GLY A 40 9.00 -5.99 -22.17
N PHE A 41 9.74 -4.91 -22.45
CA PHE A 41 10.98 -4.59 -21.72
C PHE A 41 10.69 -4.29 -20.26
N ILE A 42 9.67 -3.46 -19.98
CA ILE A 42 9.27 -3.10 -18.61
C ILE A 42 8.86 -4.34 -17.81
N THR A 43 8.04 -5.23 -18.38
CA THR A 43 7.65 -6.48 -17.73
C THR A 43 8.86 -7.38 -17.47
N LYS A 44 9.79 -7.48 -18.43
CA LYS A 44 11.01 -8.27 -18.26
C LYS A 44 11.92 -7.70 -17.17
N HIS A 45 12.12 -6.38 -17.15
CA HIS A 45 12.85 -5.66 -16.11
C HIS A 45 12.21 -5.84 -14.73
N LEU A 46 10.88 -5.75 -14.65
CA LEU A 46 10.14 -5.97 -13.41
C LEU A 46 10.33 -7.38 -12.87
N ASN A 47 10.14 -8.41 -13.70
CA ASN A 47 10.30 -9.80 -13.29
C ASN A 47 11.73 -10.11 -12.82
N GLN A 48 12.73 -9.55 -13.52
CA GLN A 48 14.13 -9.66 -13.11
C GLN A 48 14.35 -8.97 -11.75
N THR A 49 13.82 -7.76 -11.57
CA THR A 49 13.97 -6.98 -10.33
C THR A 49 13.29 -7.69 -9.15
N ILE A 50 12.10 -8.27 -9.34
CA ILE A 50 11.42 -9.09 -8.31
C ILE A 50 12.26 -10.33 -7.94
N THR A 51 12.87 -10.97 -8.93
CA THR A 51 13.73 -12.15 -8.71
C THR A 51 15.00 -11.79 -7.96
N ASP A 52 15.64 -10.67 -8.31
CA ASP A 52 16.86 -10.19 -7.67
C ASP A 52 16.59 -9.62 -6.28
N ARG A 53 15.38 -9.10 -6.02
CA ARG A 53 14.95 -8.68 -4.67
C ARG A 53 15.04 -9.81 -3.66
N LYS A 54 14.71 -11.05 -4.05
CA LYS A 54 14.90 -12.22 -3.16
C LYS A 54 16.37 -12.46 -2.77
N ARG A 55 17.32 -11.77 -3.40
CA ARG A 55 18.77 -11.93 -3.23
C ARG A 55 19.48 -10.70 -2.63
N ASN A 56 18.86 -9.51 -2.62
CA ASN A 56 19.50 -8.24 -2.27
C ASN A 56 18.78 -7.52 -1.10
N SER A 57 19.42 -6.50 -0.52
CA SER A 57 18.84 -5.70 0.56
C SER A 57 17.59 -4.93 0.09
N ASP A 58 16.51 -5.02 0.86
CA ASP A 58 15.29 -4.30 0.56
C ASP A 58 15.46 -2.81 0.81
N LYS A 59 14.75 -2.02 0.00
CA LYS A 59 14.52 -0.61 0.28
C LYS A 59 13.15 -0.43 0.92
N LEU A 60 13.10 0.44 1.91
CA LEU A 60 11.86 0.87 2.55
C LEU A 60 11.51 2.27 2.05
N LEU A 61 10.25 2.45 1.67
CA LEU A 61 9.68 3.76 1.48
C LEU A 61 9.06 4.21 2.80
N LEU A 62 9.60 5.29 3.34
CA LEU A 62 9.05 5.99 4.49
C LEU A 62 8.33 7.24 4.00
N ARG A 63 7.06 7.36 4.36
CA ARG A 63 6.26 8.54 4.12
C ARG A 63 5.94 9.22 5.44
N LEU A 64 6.13 10.54 5.50
CA LEU A 64 5.76 11.36 6.66
C LEU A 64 5.34 12.78 6.23
N TYR A 65 4.69 13.47 7.15
CA TYR A 65 4.34 14.89 7.05
C TYR A 65 5.01 15.67 8.18
N THR A 66 5.54 16.85 7.89
CA THR A 66 6.15 17.75 8.88
C THR A 66 5.25 18.96 9.08
N ASP A 67 4.69 19.11 10.30
CA ASP A 67 3.75 20.19 10.61
C ASP A 67 4.41 21.58 10.50
N ASN A 68 5.71 21.69 10.81
CA ASN A 68 6.44 22.96 10.77
C ASN A 68 6.66 23.50 9.34
N ASP A 69 6.87 22.59 8.38
CA ASP A 69 7.17 22.95 6.99
C ASP A 69 5.95 22.76 6.07
N GLU A 70 4.83 22.29 6.64
CA GLU A 70 3.62 21.86 5.93
C GLU A 70 3.92 20.99 4.70
N LYS A 71 4.88 20.07 4.85
CA LYS A 71 5.48 19.34 3.73
C LYS A 71 5.34 17.84 3.87
N GLU A 72 5.02 17.19 2.75
CA GLU A 72 5.07 15.74 2.59
C GLU A 72 6.45 15.28 2.14
N HIS A 73 6.94 14.23 2.79
CA HIS A 73 8.22 13.61 2.49
C HIS A 73 8.02 12.13 2.14
N TYR A 74 8.71 11.70 1.09
CA TYR A 74 8.76 10.33 0.62
C TYR A 74 10.23 9.93 0.53
N LEU A 75 10.72 9.31 1.60
CA LEU A 75 12.11 8.95 1.79
C LEU A 75 12.30 7.48 1.41
N LEU A 76 13.27 7.22 0.55
CA LEU A 76 13.72 5.88 0.19
C LEU A 76 14.97 5.57 1.00
N CYS A 77 14.83 4.64 1.93
CA CYS A 77 15.88 4.22 2.86
C CYS A 77 16.34 2.80 2.52
N SER A 78 17.64 2.54 2.65
CA SER A 78 18.15 1.17 2.68
C SER A 78 17.76 0.51 4.00
N ASP A 79 17.29 -0.74 3.97
CA ASP A 79 17.00 -1.50 5.19
C ASP A 79 18.22 -2.26 5.69
N ASP A 80 19.24 -1.52 6.11
CA ASP A 80 20.48 -2.04 6.66
C ASP A 80 20.82 -1.36 8.00
N GLU A 81 22.01 -1.60 8.55
CA GLU A 81 22.42 -1.01 9.83
C GLU A 81 22.42 0.53 9.81
N LYS A 82 22.46 1.17 8.63
CA LYS A 82 22.45 2.62 8.44
C LYS A 82 21.04 3.18 8.22
N PHE A 83 19.99 2.41 8.48
CA PHE A 83 18.62 2.88 8.36
C PHE A 83 18.39 4.14 9.22
N GLY A 84 18.07 5.26 8.55
CA GLY A 84 17.91 6.57 9.17
C GLY A 84 19.09 7.52 8.95
N ASP A 85 20.28 7.02 8.65
CA ASP A 85 21.49 7.83 8.45
C ASP A 85 21.59 8.38 7.02
N ASP A 86 21.21 7.57 6.03
CA ASP A 86 21.22 7.95 4.61
C ASP A 86 19.88 7.58 3.95
N TYR A 87 19.33 8.53 3.20
CA TYR A 87 18.09 8.37 2.47
C TYR A 87 18.04 9.30 1.26
N SER A 88 17.31 8.87 0.24
CA SER A 88 17.00 9.72 -0.91
C SER A 88 15.53 10.17 -0.83
N GLU A 89 15.26 11.45 -1.07
CA GLU A 89 13.89 11.99 -1.06
C GLU A 89 13.36 12.03 -2.50
N PHE A 90 12.20 11.40 -2.72
CA PHE A 90 11.47 11.58 -3.96
C PHE A 90 10.83 12.96 -4.02
N LYS A 91 10.96 13.62 -5.18
CA LYS A 91 10.25 14.87 -5.43
C LYS A 91 8.75 14.57 -5.54
N PHE A 92 7.99 14.97 -4.52
CA PHE A 92 6.55 14.85 -4.51
C PHE A 92 5.91 16.01 -5.30
N PRO A 93 5.16 15.74 -6.37
CA PRO A 93 4.67 16.79 -7.26
C PRO A 93 3.26 17.29 -6.94
N PHE A 94 2.60 16.77 -5.89
CA PHE A 94 1.23 17.14 -5.53
C PHE A 94 1.20 17.96 -4.23
N LYS A 95 0.03 18.56 -3.97
CA LYS A 95 -0.31 19.14 -2.68
C LYS A 95 -1.68 18.61 -2.29
N SER A 96 -1.81 18.09 -1.07
CA SER A 96 -3.11 17.70 -0.54
C SER A 96 -4.00 18.94 -0.32
N LEU A 97 -5.29 18.76 -0.50
CA LEU A 97 -6.31 19.81 -0.31
C LEU A 97 -6.71 19.96 1.16
N ILE A 98 -6.56 18.91 1.95
CA ILE A 98 -7.07 18.83 3.33
C ILE A 98 -6.01 18.43 4.35
N GLY A 99 -4.74 18.44 3.97
CA GLY A 99 -3.60 18.17 4.84
C GLY A 99 -2.52 17.41 4.10
N TYR A 100 -2.65 16.08 4.05
CA TYR A 100 -1.64 15.22 3.46
C TYR A 100 -2.22 13.88 2.94
N PHE A 101 -1.56 13.25 1.97
CA PHE A 101 -2.04 12.01 1.35
C PHE A 101 -1.81 10.78 2.21
N ARG A 102 -2.77 9.86 2.19
CA ARG A 102 -2.63 8.49 2.66
C ARG A 102 -2.02 7.62 1.57
N ILE A 103 -1.05 6.79 1.94
CA ILE A 103 -0.67 5.63 1.11
C ILE A 103 -1.70 4.53 1.36
N VAL A 104 -2.53 4.26 0.35
CA VAL A 104 -3.45 3.11 0.34
C VAL A 104 -2.62 1.83 0.32
N GLY A 105 -1.66 1.73 -0.59
CA GLY A 105 -0.72 0.63 -0.65
C GLY A 105 0.39 0.86 -1.67
N SER A 106 1.41 0.00 -1.60
CA SER A 106 2.53 -0.08 -2.52
C SER A 106 2.54 -1.45 -3.19
N CYS A 107 2.69 -1.49 -4.51
CA CYS A 107 2.77 -2.73 -5.27
C CYS A 107 3.74 -2.56 -6.45
N ASN A 108 4.81 -3.34 -6.49
CA ASN A 108 5.78 -3.34 -7.59
C ASN A 108 6.30 -1.94 -7.96
N GLY A 109 6.53 -1.08 -6.95
CA GLY A 109 7.04 0.29 -7.16
C GLY A 109 5.99 1.34 -7.52
N LEU A 110 4.73 0.94 -7.71
CA LEU A 110 3.62 1.84 -7.87
C LEU A 110 2.94 2.09 -6.52
N LEU A 111 2.63 3.34 -6.23
CA LEU A 111 1.93 3.77 -5.03
C LEU A 111 0.51 4.18 -5.39
N CYS A 112 -0.47 3.74 -4.59
CA CYS A 112 -1.82 4.29 -4.63
C CYS A 112 -1.97 5.26 -3.46
N LEU A 113 -2.20 6.53 -3.77
CA LEU A 113 -2.39 7.62 -2.82
C LEU A 113 -3.85 8.04 -2.78
N CYS A 114 -4.36 8.41 -1.61
CA CYS A 114 -5.68 9.00 -1.45
C CYS A 114 -5.61 10.20 -0.51
N ASP A 115 -6.26 11.30 -0.85
CA ASP A 115 -6.33 12.49 -0.01
C ASP A 115 -7.62 12.47 0.83
N ASP A 116 -7.67 11.58 1.82
CA ASP A 116 -8.89 11.23 2.56
C ASP A 116 -8.77 11.32 4.10
N TYR A 117 -7.63 11.74 4.64
CA TYR A 117 -7.39 11.74 6.09
C TYR A 117 -8.34 12.63 6.90
N PHE A 118 -8.79 13.74 6.31
CA PHE A 118 -9.57 14.78 7.00
C PHE A 118 -10.89 15.09 6.28
N GLY A 119 -11.36 14.17 5.42
CA GLY A 119 -12.55 14.32 4.60
C GLY A 119 -12.37 13.74 3.21
N ASP A 120 -13.47 13.53 2.47
CA ASP A 120 -13.39 12.94 1.14
C ASP A 120 -13.17 14.00 0.04
N THR A 121 -11.90 14.21 -0.35
CA THR A 121 -11.56 15.02 -1.54
C THR A 121 -11.80 14.27 -2.85
N HIS A 122 -12.00 12.96 -2.76
CA HIS A 122 -12.09 12.01 -3.84
C HIS A 122 -10.88 11.99 -4.78
N HIS A 123 -9.72 12.41 -4.27
CA HIS A 123 -8.50 12.50 -5.06
C HIS A 123 -7.64 11.24 -4.84
N ILE A 124 -7.78 10.29 -5.77
CA ILE A 124 -7.00 9.04 -5.81
C ILE A 124 -5.95 9.14 -6.92
N VAL A 125 -4.68 8.89 -6.59
CA VAL A 125 -3.56 9.01 -7.51
C VAL A 125 -2.74 7.74 -7.53
N LEU A 126 -2.48 7.21 -8.73
CA LEU A 126 -1.42 6.21 -8.92
C LEU A 126 -0.13 6.95 -9.26
N TRP A 127 0.92 6.72 -8.48
CA TRP A 127 2.19 7.41 -8.62
C TRP A 127 3.35 6.42 -8.67
N ASN A 128 4.20 6.52 -9.69
CA ASN A 128 5.51 5.88 -9.73
C ASN A 128 6.59 6.95 -9.43
N PRO A 129 7.13 6.99 -8.20
CA PRO A 129 8.18 7.93 -7.81
C PRO A 129 9.47 7.77 -8.61
N SER A 130 9.83 6.54 -9.00
CA SER A 130 11.10 6.23 -9.65
C SER A 130 11.23 6.90 -11.01
N ILE A 131 10.13 6.99 -11.76
CA ILE A 131 10.07 7.67 -13.07
C ILE A 131 9.39 9.04 -13.02
N ARG A 132 8.92 9.46 -11.82
CA ARG A 132 8.21 10.72 -11.58
C ARG A 132 6.97 10.90 -12.46
N LYS A 133 6.20 9.83 -12.63
CA LYS A 133 4.95 9.83 -13.40
C LYS A 133 3.78 9.47 -12.50
N SER A 134 2.64 10.09 -12.74
CA SER A 134 1.41 9.86 -12.00
C SER A 134 0.20 9.93 -12.90
N VAL A 135 -0.91 9.38 -12.44
CA VAL A 135 -2.23 9.59 -13.00
C VAL A 135 -3.23 9.73 -11.87
N THR A 136 -4.05 10.78 -11.93
CA THR A 136 -5.23 10.91 -11.06
C THR A 136 -6.34 10.05 -11.65
N LEU A 137 -6.93 9.19 -10.83
CA LEU A 137 -7.99 8.30 -11.27
C LEU A 137 -9.28 9.08 -11.54
N PRO A 138 -10.10 8.65 -12.51
CA PRO A 138 -11.42 9.23 -12.71
C PRO A 138 -12.25 9.09 -11.43
N MET A 139 -13.14 10.05 -11.25
CA MET A 139 -14.02 10.11 -10.09
C MET A 139 -15.05 8.97 -10.11
N PRO A 140 -15.15 8.12 -9.08
CA PRO A 140 -16.30 7.24 -8.94
C PRO A 140 -17.56 8.06 -8.59
N CYS A 141 -18.75 7.55 -8.91
CA CYS A 141 -20.00 8.25 -8.60
C CYS A 141 -20.14 8.49 -7.09
N LYS A 142 -20.42 9.74 -6.71
CA LYS A 142 -20.63 10.10 -5.31
C LYS A 142 -21.98 9.55 -4.80
N PRO A 143 -22.01 8.87 -3.65
CA PRO A 143 -23.25 8.55 -2.96
C PRO A 143 -24.04 9.82 -2.61
N GLN A 144 -25.37 9.73 -2.56
CA GLN A 144 -26.25 10.89 -2.32
C GLN A 144 -26.37 11.28 -0.83
N GLY A 145 -25.88 10.46 0.10
CA GLY A 145 -25.91 10.70 1.54
C GLY A 145 -24.54 10.51 2.21
N PRO A 146 -24.44 10.60 3.54
CA PRO A 146 -23.22 10.29 4.28
C PRO A 146 -22.76 8.86 4.02
N TYR A 147 -21.45 8.67 3.86
CA TYR A 147 -20.85 7.37 3.63
C TYR A 147 -19.43 7.31 4.19
N MET A 148 -18.98 6.09 4.39
CA MET A 148 -17.59 5.70 4.59
C MET A 148 -17.12 4.98 3.32
N PHE A 149 -15.82 5.05 3.01
CA PHE A 149 -15.24 4.14 2.03
C PHE A 149 -13.88 3.62 2.47
N VAL A 150 -13.52 2.45 1.95
CA VAL A 150 -12.21 1.84 2.12
C VAL A 150 -11.63 1.53 0.75
N LEU A 151 -10.32 1.72 0.63
CA LEU A 151 -9.58 1.41 -0.58
C LEU A 151 -8.69 0.17 -0.38
N GLY A 152 -8.56 -0.59 -1.47
CA GLY A 152 -7.60 -1.67 -1.65
C GLY A 152 -6.79 -1.45 -2.89
N PHE A 153 -5.50 -1.69 -2.84
CA PHE A 153 -4.61 -1.58 -3.98
C PHE A 153 -3.70 -2.80 -4.10
N GLY A 154 -3.57 -3.29 -5.33
CA GLY A 154 -2.73 -4.43 -5.68
C GLY A 154 -2.67 -4.63 -7.19
N ALA A 155 -2.10 -5.76 -7.59
CA ALA A 155 -1.95 -6.10 -9.00
C ALA A 155 -2.29 -7.57 -9.25
N HIS A 156 -2.77 -7.86 -10.46
CA HIS A 156 -2.88 -9.24 -10.92
C HIS A 156 -1.46 -9.85 -11.03
N PRO A 157 -1.14 -10.95 -10.32
CA PRO A 157 0.23 -11.45 -10.16
C PRO A 157 0.89 -11.88 -11.49
N MET A 158 0.12 -12.39 -12.45
CA MET A 158 0.65 -12.82 -13.76
C MET A 158 0.71 -11.70 -14.80
N THR A 159 -0.34 -10.90 -14.95
CA THR A 159 -0.44 -9.87 -15.99
C THR A 159 0.17 -8.54 -15.56
N HIS A 160 0.48 -8.36 -14.27
CA HIS A 160 0.90 -7.10 -13.66
C HIS A 160 -0.09 -5.95 -13.86
N GLU A 161 -1.36 -6.28 -14.09
CA GLU A 161 -2.42 -5.28 -14.20
C GLU A 161 -2.82 -4.77 -12.83
N TYR A 162 -2.70 -3.46 -12.63
CA TYR A 162 -3.01 -2.82 -11.36
C TYR A 162 -4.50 -2.55 -11.21
N LYS A 163 -5.00 -2.80 -10.00
CA LYS A 163 -6.40 -2.63 -9.65
C LYS A 163 -6.53 -1.86 -8.34
N VAL A 164 -7.55 -1.00 -8.27
CA VAL A 164 -7.98 -0.34 -7.03
C VAL A 164 -9.40 -0.75 -6.73
N VAL A 165 -9.61 -1.37 -5.57
CA VAL A 165 -10.93 -1.72 -5.05
C VAL A 165 -11.40 -0.57 -4.16
N ARG A 166 -12.62 -0.09 -4.35
CA ARG A 166 -13.28 0.89 -3.48
C ARG A 166 -14.55 0.25 -2.92
N ILE A 167 -14.63 0.19 -1.60
CA ILE A 167 -15.75 -0.42 -0.87
C ILE A 167 -16.46 0.69 -0.12
N VAL A 168 -17.73 0.93 -0.42
CA VAL A 168 -18.51 2.07 0.03
C VAL A 168 -19.64 1.61 0.94
N TYR A 169 -19.70 2.21 2.12
CA TYR A 169 -20.66 1.93 3.17
C TYR A 169 -21.56 3.15 3.37
N GLU A 170 -22.82 3.06 2.96
CA GLU A 170 -23.81 4.11 3.20
C GLU A 170 -24.23 4.10 4.67
N GLU A 171 -24.32 5.30 5.27
CA GLU A 171 -24.78 5.44 6.65
C GLU A 171 -26.29 5.19 6.75
N HIS A 172 -26.70 4.45 7.78
CA HIS A 172 -28.08 4.13 8.12
C HIS A 172 -28.32 4.37 9.62
N ILE A 173 -29.59 4.37 10.06
CA ILE A 173 -30.01 4.78 11.42
C ILE A 173 -29.22 4.10 12.56
N ASN A 174 -28.75 2.87 12.36
CA ASN A 174 -28.05 2.06 13.38
C ASN A 174 -26.64 1.63 12.95
N GLY A 175 -25.98 2.38 12.06
CA GLY A 175 -24.63 2.07 11.56
C GLY A 175 -24.59 1.98 10.04
N PHE A 176 -23.65 1.23 9.49
CA PHE A 176 -23.49 1.11 8.03
C PHE A 176 -24.38 0.05 7.42
N LYS A 177 -24.90 0.33 6.23
CA LYS A 177 -25.61 -0.64 5.41
C LYS A 177 -24.62 -1.70 4.89
N VAL A 178 -24.96 -2.97 5.12
CA VAL A 178 -24.26 -4.14 4.56
C VAL A 178 -25.23 -4.99 3.74
N PRO A 179 -24.79 -5.65 2.64
CA PRO A 179 -23.44 -5.59 2.07
C PRO A 179 -23.11 -4.21 1.46
N PRO A 180 -21.81 -3.83 1.39
CA PRO A 180 -21.40 -2.56 0.82
C PRO A 180 -21.50 -2.55 -0.71
N LYS A 181 -21.48 -1.34 -1.28
CA LYS A 181 -21.25 -1.17 -2.72
C LYS A 181 -19.75 -1.35 -3.00
N VAL A 182 -19.41 -2.09 -4.05
CA VAL A 182 -18.02 -2.35 -4.42
C VAL A 182 -17.76 -1.87 -5.84
N GLU A 183 -16.70 -1.08 -6.01
CA GLU A 183 -16.26 -0.53 -7.28
C GLU A 183 -14.81 -0.93 -7.53
N LEU A 184 -14.48 -1.34 -8.76
CA LEU A 184 -13.15 -1.76 -9.16
C LEU A 184 -12.64 -0.89 -10.29
N TYR A 185 -11.54 -0.19 -10.05
CA TYR A 185 -10.75 0.46 -11.08
C TYR A 185 -9.71 -0.51 -11.62
N THR A 186 -9.57 -0.56 -12.94
CA THR A 186 -8.53 -1.34 -13.62
C THR A 186 -7.67 -0.41 -14.47
N GLN A 187 -6.36 -0.37 -14.22
CA GLN A 187 -5.45 0.59 -14.85
C GLN A 187 -5.42 0.46 -16.39
N GLY A 188 -5.45 -0.78 -16.91
CA GLY A 188 -5.44 -1.05 -18.34
C GLY A 188 -6.66 -0.49 -19.07
N ILE A 189 -7.82 -0.52 -18.40
CA ILE A 189 -9.10 -0.03 -18.93
C ILE A 189 -9.27 1.47 -18.68
N GLY A 190 -8.79 1.98 -17.55
CA GLY A 190 -8.89 3.40 -17.21
C GLY A 190 -10.23 3.83 -16.64
N SER A 191 -11.07 2.89 -16.20
CA SER A 191 -12.40 3.19 -15.66
C SER A 191 -12.73 2.35 -14.44
N TRP A 192 -13.71 2.84 -13.69
CA TRP A 192 -14.35 2.09 -12.61
C TRP A 192 -15.50 1.26 -13.18
N ARG A 193 -15.71 0.08 -12.61
CA ARG A 193 -16.92 -0.71 -12.79
C ARG A 193 -17.42 -1.19 -11.44
N GLU A 194 -18.73 -1.40 -11.35
CA GLU A 194 -19.34 -1.97 -10.16
C GLU A 194 -19.13 -3.48 -10.12
N ILE A 195 -18.91 -4.02 -8.93
CA ILE A 195 -18.99 -5.45 -8.64
C ILE A 195 -20.35 -5.71 -8.00
N ASP A 196 -20.98 -6.81 -8.38
CA ASP A 196 -22.30 -7.17 -7.85
C ASP A 196 -22.29 -7.18 -6.31
N SER A 197 -23.19 -6.40 -5.73
CA SER A 197 -23.39 -6.30 -4.28
C SER A 197 -23.65 -7.65 -3.61
N ALA A 198 -24.22 -8.63 -4.33
CA ALA A 198 -24.43 -9.99 -3.82
C ALA A 198 -23.12 -10.75 -3.58
N ALA A 199 -22.02 -10.35 -4.24
CA ALA A 199 -20.70 -10.92 -4.04
C ALA A 199 -19.90 -10.24 -2.91
N ALA A 200 -20.38 -9.09 -2.41
CA ALA A 200 -19.72 -8.36 -1.34
C ALA A 200 -20.07 -8.95 0.03
N PRO A 201 -19.10 -9.10 0.95
CA PRO A 201 -19.35 -9.73 2.23
C PRO A 201 -20.17 -8.80 3.15
N PRO A 202 -20.99 -9.35 4.08
CA PRO A 202 -21.85 -8.57 4.96
C PRO A 202 -21.09 -7.97 6.17
N TYR A 203 -19.83 -7.59 5.98
CA TYR A 203 -18.95 -7.08 7.03
C TYR A 203 -18.56 -5.64 6.78
N CYS A 204 -18.24 -4.92 7.86
CA CYS A 204 -17.66 -3.60 7.80
C CYS A 204 -16.14 -3.70 7.91
N ILE A 205 -15.42 -3.08 6.98
CA ILE A 205 -13.96 -2.99 7.08
C ILE A 205 -13.57 -1.90 8.08
N VAL A 206 -12.53 -2.17 8.88
CA VAL A 206 -12.03 -1.24 9.88
C VAL A 206 -11.39 -0.03 9.19
N GLU A 207 -12.00 1.14 9.38
CA GLU A 207 -11.51 2.41 8.86
C GLU A 207 -10.27 2.92 9.61
N PHE A 208 -10.17 2.64 10.91
CA PHE A 208 -9.10 3.20 11.73
C PHE A 208 -7.71 2.77 11.23
N MET A 209 -6.90 3.77 10.85
CA MET A 209 -5.61 3.64 10.16
C MET A 209 -5.66 3.12 8.71
N TRP A 210 -6.84 2.79 8.17
CA TRP A 210 -7.09 2.31 6.80
C TRP A 210 -6.04 1.31 6.30
N SER A 211 -5.67 0.35 7.15
CA SER A 211 -4.58 -0.57 6.85
C SER A 211 -5.04 -1.66 5.89
N GLN A 212 -4.21 -1.94 4.89
CA GLN A 212 -4.31 -3.14 4.05
C GLN A 212 -2.99 -3.92 4.04
N ALA A 213 -3.07 -5.17 3.60
CA ALA A 213 -1.91 -5.97 3.20
C ALA A 213 -2.18 -6.63 1.84
N PHE A 214 -1.27 -6.46 0.89
CA PHE A 214 -1.34 -7.15 -0.40
C PHE A 214 -0.37 -8.34 -0.40
N VAL A 215 -0.91 -9.55 -0.49
CA VAL A 215 -0.13 -10.81 -0.45
C VAL A 215 -0.79 -11.84 -1.36
N ASN A 216 0.01 -12.62 -2.08
CA ASN A 216 -0.45 -13.70 -2.95
C ASN A 216 -1.57 -13.31 -3.94
N GLY A 217 -1.51 -12.11 -4.49
CA GLY A 217 -2.49 -11.64 -5.47
C GLY A 217 -3.80 -11.12 -4.87
N ALA A 218 -3.93 -11.08 -3.54
CA ALA A 218 -5.12 -10.57 -2.86
C ALA A 218 -4.80 -9.43 -1.90
N VAL A 219 -5.70 -8.46 -1.81
CA VAL A 219 -5.67 -7.40 -0.80
C VAL A 219 -6.48 -7.84 0.42
N HIS A 220 -5.98 -7.59 1.62
CA HIS A 220 -6.56 -8.05 2.87
C HIS A 220 -6.79 -6.88 3.81
N TRP A 221 -7.91 -6.91 4.52
CA TRP A 221 -8.27 -5.94 5.55
C TRP A 221 -8.78 -6.65 6.79
N VAL A 222 -8.67 -5.98 7.95
CA VAL A 222 -9.43 -6.38 9.12
C VAL A 222 -10.87 -5.89 8.95
N ALA A 223 -11.84 -6.77 9.21
CA ALA A 223 -13.26 -6.47 9.17
C ALA A 223 -13.94 -6.93 10.45
N TYR A 224 -15.15 -6.44 10.68
CA TYR A 224 -16.01 -6.84 11.79
C TYR A 224 -17.45 -7.03 11.33
N ASP A 225 -18.16 -7.93 12.01
CA ASP A 225 -19.59 -8.11 11.84
C ASP A 225 -20.38 -7.03 12.58
N PRO A 226 -21.10 -6.13 11.88
CA PRO A 226 -21.90 -5.09 12.53
C PRO A 226 -23.15 -5.66 13.22
N SER A 227 -23.54 -6.90 12.93
CA SER A 227 -24.71 -7.57 13.53
C SER A 227 -24.37 -8.36 14.80
N ALA A 228 -23.10 -8.44 15.18
CA ALA A 228 -22.65 -9.18 16.35
C ALA A 228 -23.26 -8.64 17.66
N VAL A 229 -23.87 -9.52 18.45
CA VAL A 229 -24.49 -9.19 19.74
C VAL A 229 -23.55 -9.58 20.89
N GLY A 230 -23.35 -8.68 21.86
CA GLY A 230 -22.59 -8.97 23.08
C GLY A 230 -21.07 -8.84 22.95
N GLY A 231 -20.56 -8.27 21.85
CA GLY A 231 -19.14 -7.99 21.67
C GLY A 231 -18.79 -7.73 20.20
N PHE A 232 -17.49 -7.69 19.91
CA PHE A 232 -16.99 -7.62 18.54
C PHE A 232 -16.76 -9.03 17.98
N CYS A 233 -17.06 -9.20 16.69
CA CYS A 233 -16.67 -10.38 15.93
C CYS A 233 -15.81 -9.92 14.76
N ASN A 234 -14.48 -10.01 14.92
CA ASN A 234 -13.53 -9.58 13.91
C ASN A 234 -13.02 -10.77 13.09
N LEU A 235 -12.75 -10.50 11.82
CA LEU A 235 -12.15 -11.42 10.87
C LEU A 235 -11.24 -10.65 9.89
N ILE A 236 -10.64 -11.38 8.96
CA ILE A 236 -9.95 -10.81 7.80
C ILE A 236 -10.85 -11.03 6.59
N VAL A 237 -11.09 -9.97 5.82
CA VAL A 237 -11.69 -10.05 4.49
C VAL A 237 -10.58 -9.83 3.48
N SER A 238 -10.55 -10.65 2.43
CA SER A 238 -9.66 -10.47 1.30
C SER A 238 -10.44 -10.28 0.00
N PHE A 239 -9.81 -9.63 -0.97
CA PHE A 239 -10.29 -9.52 -2.35
C PHE A 239 -9.18 -9.97 -3.29
N ASP A 240 -9.45 -11.01 -4.06
CA ASP A 240 -8.50 -11.61 -5.00
C ASP A 240 -8.46 -10.82 -6.32
N MET A 241 -7.27 -10.41 -6.78
CA MET A 241 -7.13 -9.58 -8.00
C MET A 241 -7.27 -10.37 -9.30
N VAL A 242 -7.27 -11.71 -9.24
CA VAL A 242 -7.43 -12.62 -10.39
C VAL A 242 -8.89 -12.99 -10.54
N SER A 243 -9.50 -13.60 -9.52
CA SER A 243 -10.90 -14.03 -9.55
C SER A 243 -11.88 -12.91 -9.24
N GLU A 244 -11.39 -11.77 -8.73
CA GLU A 244 -12.20 -10.59 -8.39
C GLU A 244 -13.33 -10.93 -7.40
N ALA A 245 -13.02 -11.83 -6.47
CA ALA A 245 -13.95 -12.36 -5.49
C ALA A 245 -13.45 -12.09 -4.08
N PHE A 246 -14.41 -11.93 -3.16
CA PHE A 246 -14.11 -11.82 -1.75
C PHE A 246 -13.90 -13.19 -1.10
N SER A 247 -13.10 -13.22 -0.05
CA SER A 247 -12.94 -14.41 0.79
C SER A 247 -12.73 -13.99 2.25
N GLU A 248 -13.03 -14.91 3.14
CA GLU A 248 -12.94 -14.72 4.58
C GLU A 248 -11.76 -15.52 5.14
N MET A 249 -11.14 -14.97 6.17
CA MET A 249 -10.06 -15.64 6.88
C MET A 249 -10.15 -15.32 8.36
N MET A 250 -9.94 -16.35 9.19
CA MET A 250 -10.03 -16.20 10.63
C MET A 250 -8.83 -15.44 11.20
N LEU A 251 -9.12 -14.52 12.12
CA LEU A 251 -8.11 -13.95 13.01
C LEU A 251 -7.69 -14.96 14.08
N PRO A 252 -6.54 -14.75 14.74
CA PRO A 252 -6.23 -15.47 15.97
C PRO A 252 -7.39 -15.31 16.98
N PRO A 253 -7.80 -16.37 17.70
CA PRO A 253 -8.92 -16.29 18.66
C PRO A 253 -8.75 -15.19 19.72
N ALA A 254 -7.51 -14.88 20.10
CA ALA A 254 -7.18 -13.81 21.04
C ALA A 254 -7.50 -12.39 20.53
N LEU A 255 -7.68 -12.22 19.21
CA LEU A 255 -7.96 -10.94 18.54
C LEU A 255 -9.42 -10.81 18.06
N ALA A 256 -10.12 -11.92 17.89
CA ALA A 256 -11.48 -11.96 17.33
C ALA A 256 -12.48 -11.07 18.11
N GLY A 257 -12.38 -11.02 19.44
CA GLY A 257 -13.25 -10.21 20.31
C GLY A 257 -12.70 -8.82 20.68
N ARG A 258 -11.57 -8.40 20.09
CA ARG A 258 -10.94 -7.10 20.43
C ARG A 258 -11.67 -5.95 19.77
N CYS A 259 -11.45 -4.73 20.28
CA CYS A 259 -12.00 -3.54 19.62
C CYS A 259 -11.36 -3.38 18.22
N PRO A 260 -12.16 -3.36 17.13
CA PRO A 260 -11.65 -3.41 15.76
C PRO A 260 -10.67 -2.28 15.44
N ILE A 261 -10.92 -1.07 15.96
CA ILE A 261 -10.06 0.10 15.76
C ILE A 261 -8.62 -0.08 16.30
N ARG A 262 -8.34 -1.14 17.06
CA ARG A 262 -6.98 -1.41 17.56
C ARG A 262 -6.22 -2.40 16.72
N LEU A 263 -6.86 -2.96 15.71
CA LEU A 263 -6.28 -3.95 14.82
C LEU A 263 -5.82 -3.25 13.55
N SER A 264 -4.61 -3.57 13.11
CA SER A 264 -4.14 -3.21 11.78
C SER A 264 -3.42 -4.39 11.14
N ILE A 265 -3.62 -4.55 9.84
CA ILE A 265 -3.03 -5.64 9.07
C ILE A 265 -1.86 -5.11 8.23
N LYS A 266 -0.81 -5.90 8.12
CA LYS A 266 0.41 -5.56 7.40
C LYS A 266 1.03 -6.80 6.76
N LEU A 267 1.86 -6.56 5.75
CA LEU A 267 2.71 -7.59 5.17
C LEU A 267 3.85 -7.97 6.13
N PHE A 268 4.12 -9.26 6.25
CA PHE A 268 5.29 -9.80 6.95
C PHE A 268 5.92 -10.90 6.10
N GLY A 269 7.03 -10.59 5.44
CA GLY A 269 7.61 -11.48 4.43
C GLY A 269 6.62 -11.75 3.30
N GLU A 270 6.31 -13.03 3.07
CA GLU A 270 5.30 -13.48 2.08
C GLU A 270 3.96 -13.86 2.75
N SER A 271 3.68 -13.35 3.97
CA SER A 271 2.46 -13.66 4.74
C SER A 271 1.88 -12.44 5.46
N LEU A 272 0.86 -12.66 6.30
CA LEU A 272 0.12 -11.64 7.02
C LEU A 272 0.61 -11.47 8.46
N ALA A 273 0.63 -10.21 8.92
CA ALA A 273 0.75 -9.85 10.31
C ALA A 273 -0.44 -8.98 10.75
N VAL A 274 -0.87 -9.18 11.99
CA VAL A 274 -1.85 -8.31 12.65
C VAL A 274 -1.22 -7.69 13.89
N PHE A 275 -1.20 -6.37 13.90
CA PHE A 275 -0.84 -5.56 15.05
C PHE A 275 -2.09 -5.30 15.87
N CYS A 276 -1.99 -5.48 17.18
CA CYS A 276 -3.08 -5.20 18.12
C CYS A 276 -2.56 -4.28 19.22
N GLY A 277 -3.02 -3.03 19.20
CA GLY A 277 -2.77 -2.05 20.27
C GLY A 277 -3.50 -2.40 21.57
N ALA A 278 -2.97 -1.90 22.69
CA ALA A 278 -3.54 -2.15 24.02
C ALA A 278 -4.73 -1.25 24.37
N GLU A 279 -5.34 -1.55 25.51
CA GLU A 279 -6.42 -0.75 26.09
C GLU A 279 -5.98 0.66 26.47
N THR A 280 -6.93 1.60 26.42
CA THR A 280 -6.74 3.02 26.77
C THR A 280 -5.94 3.15 28.07
N GLY A 281 -4.82 3.88 28.00
CA GLY A 281 -3.89 4.06 29.13
C GLY A 281 -2.71 3.08 29.16
N ARG A 282 -2.66 2.08 28.27
CA ARG A 282 -1.50 1.17 28.11
C ARG A 282 -0.84 1.41 26.75
N SER A 283 0.47 1.65 26.76
CA SER A 283 1.27 1.80 25.53
C SER A 283 1.96 0.48 25.18
N SER A 284 1.15 -0.56 24.94
CA SER A 284 1.64 -1.85 24.48
C SER A 284 0.96 -2.30 23.19
N CYS A 285 1.65 -3.15 22.44
CA CYS A 285 1.17 -3.75 21.21
C CYS A 285 1.57 -5.23 21.21
N CYS A 286 0.68 -6.09 20.72
CA CYS A 286 1.03 -7.47 20.40
C CYS A 286 0.93 -7.71 18.91
N ILE A 287 1.85 -8.52 18.41
CA ILE A 287 2.02 -8.76 16.99
C ILE A 287 1.86 -10.25 16.74
N TRP A 288 0.91 -10.57 15.89
CA TRP A 288 0.61 -11.92 15.46
C TRP A 288 1.00 -12.07 14.00
N VAL A 289 1.60 -13.20 13.65
CA VAL A 289 2.00 -13.53 12.29
C VAL A 289 1.39 -14.87 11.91
N MET A 290 0.85 -14.93 10.70
CA MET A 290 0.42 -16.17 10.06
C MET A 290 1.66 -16.84 9.48
N LYS A 291 2.11 -17.96 10.04
CA LYS A 291 3.34 -18.62 9.58
C LYS A 291 3.19 -19.23 8.19
N GLU A 292 2.00 -19.73 7.88
CA GLU A 292 1.65 -20.30 6.59
C GLU A 292 0.42 -19.56 6.06
N TYR A 293 0.60 -18.86 4.94
CA TYR A 293 -0.47 -18.06 4.36
C TYR A 293 -1.72 -18.91 4.07
N GLY A 294 -2.90 -18.42 4.49
CA GLY A 294 -4.17 -19.12 4.32
C GLY A 294 -4.47 -20.18 5.37
N VAL A 295 -3.54 -20.51 6.26
CA VAL A 295 -3.72 -21.54 7.31
C VAL A 295 -3.97 -20.86 8.65
N ALA A 296 -5.23 -20.85 9.10
CA ALA A 296 -5.65 -20.16 10.32
C ALA A 296 -4.95 -20.70 11.59
N GLU A 297 -4.66 -22.00 11.63
CA GLU A 297 -3.97 -22.66 12.75
C GLU A 297 -2.50 -22.24 12.85
N SER A 298 -1.94 -21.64 11.80
CA SER A 298 -0.54 -21.19 11.76
C SER A 298 -0.31 -19.82 12.41
N TRP A 299 -1.38 -19.18 12.91
CA TRP A 299 -1.25 -17.92 13.64
C TRP A 299 -0.43 -18.11 14.92
N THR A 300 0.67 -17.39 15.02
CA THR A 300 1.48 -17.34 16.24
C THR A 300 1.70 -15.91 16.69
N LYS A 301 1.70 -15.72 18.00
CA LYS A 301 2.13 -14.46 18.60
C LYS A 301 3.65 -14.37 18.49
N LEU A 302 4.14 -13.36 17.78
CA LEU A 302 5.58 -13.20 17.56
C LEU A 302 6.24 -12.47 18.74
N PHE A 303 5.67 -11.34 19.18
CA PHE A 303 6.15 -10.60 20.35
C PHE A 303 5.07 -9.68 20.95
N SER A 304 5.34 -9.20 22.16
CA SER A 304 4.61 -8.11 22.81
C SER A 304 5.58 -6.96 23.10
N ILE A 305 5.28 -5.79 22.56
CA ILE A 305 6.03 -4.56 22.77
C ILE A 305 5.32 -3.78 23.87
N ASN A 306 6.04 -3.35 24.90
CA ASN A 306 5.50 -2.51 25.95
C ASN A 306 6.41 -1.30 26.14
N LEU A 307 5.96 -0.13 25.70
CA LEU A 307 6.70 1.14 25.77
C LEU A 307 5.79 2.21 26.40
N PRO A 308 5.56 2.15 27.73
CA PRO A 308 4.65 3.03 28.47
C PRO A 308 4.87 4.51 28.15
N GLY A 309 3.81 5.21 27.75
CA GLY A 309 3.83 6.64 27.45
C GLY A 309 4.52 7.04 26.14
N LEU A 310 5.21 6.10 25.48
CA LEU A 310 6.03 6.39 24.31
C LEU A 310 5.41 5.90 22.99
N LEU A 311 4.80 4.71 22.97
CA LEU A 311 4.26 4.12 21.73
C LEU A 311 3.00 4.87 21.26
N ASN A 312 3.01 5.34 20.01
CA ASN A 312 1.83 5.85 19.31
C ASN A 312 1.30 4.79 18.32
N LYS A 313 2.09 4.47 17.28
CA LYS A 313 1.65 3.58 16.19
C LYS A 313 2.76 2.61 15.79
N THR A 314 2.36 1.39 15.45
CA THR A 314 3.22 0.40 14.82
C THR A 314 3.13 0.52 13.30
N LEU A 315 4.26 0.62 12.62
CA LEU A 315 4.32 1.00 11.20
C LEU A 315 4.58 -0.19 10.28
N GLY A 316 5.52 -1.05 10.65
CA GLY A 316 5.95 -2.19 9.85
C GLY A 316 7.19 -2.86 10.41
N PHE A 317 7.79 -3.71 9.60
CA PHE A 317 8.95 -4.51 9.96
C PHE A 317 10.16 -4.14 9.10
N ARG A 318 11.32 -4.38 9.67
CA ARG A 318 12.62 -4.40 9.01
C ARG A 318 13.01 -5.84 8.70
N GLN A 319 13.87 -6.04 7.70
CA GLN A 319 14.40 -7.35 7.31
C GLN A 319 15.13 -8.06 8.45
N ASN A 320 15.82 -7.31 9.31
CA ASN A 320 16.51 -7.86 10.48
C ASN A 320 15.55 -8.29 11.62
N GLY A 321 14.23 -8.21 11.41
CA GLY A 321 13.21 -8.53 12.41
C GLY A 321 12.87 -7.37 13.35
N GLY A 322 13.54 -6.22 13.21
CA GLY A 322 13.21 -5.00 13.92
C GLY A 322 11.83 -4.46 13.55
N VAL A 323 11.22 -3.69 14.44
CA VAL A 323 9.88 -3.16 14.29
C VAL A 323 9.95 -1.64 14.27
N LEU A 324 9.37 -1.03 13.24
CA LEU A 324 9.31 0.42 13.11
C LEU A 324 8.07 0.95 13.83
N LEU A 325 8.28 1.92 14.70
CA LEU A 325 7.26 2.48 15.57
C LEU A 325 7.32 4.01 15.50
N SER A 326 6.16 4.67 15.49
CA SER A 326 6.09 6.10 15.81
C SER A 326 5.83 6.30 17.29
N THR A 327 6.45 7.34 17.83
CA THR A 327 6.30 7.70 19.24
C THR A 327 5.31 8.85 19.42
N THR A 328 4.78 9.01 20.63
CA THR A 328 3.94 10.14 21.05
C THR A 328 4.65 11.49 20.88
N ASN A 329 5.98 11.49 20.91
CA ASN A 329 6.82 12.67 20.70
C ASN A 329 7.23 12.88 19.23
N ASN A 330 6.50 12.29 18.27
CA ASN A 330 6.68 12.50 16.83
C ASN A 330 8.01 11.97 16.24
N TRP A 331 8.68 11.04 16.93
CA TRP A 331 9.88 10.37 16.43
C TRP A 331 9.57 9.00 15.84
N LEU A 332 10.27 8.64 14.77
CA LEU A 332 10.38 7.28 14.26
C LEU A 332 11.51 6.53 14.98
N ILE A 333 11.20 5.36 15.53
CA ILE A 333 12.18 4.50 16.19
C ILE A 333 12.14 3.09 15.60
N SER A 334 13.28 2.39 15.71
CA SER A 334 13.40 0.97 15.43
C SER A 334 13.53 0.21 16.75
N TYR A 335 12.63 -0.73 17.00
CA TYR A 335 12.65 -1.59 18.18
C TYR A 335 13.10 -3.00 17.80
N ASP A 336 14.15 -3.49 18.45
CA ASP A 336 14.59 -4.88 18.31
C ASP A 336 13.86 -5.74 19.36
N PRO A 337 12.98 -6.68 18.96
CA PRO A 337 12.26 -7.51 19.91
C PRO A 337 13.12 -8.57 20.60
N GLY A 338 14.26 -8.97 20.02
CA GLY A 338 15.17 -9.96 20.60
C GLY A 338 16.00 -9.39 21.74
N THR A 339 16.60 -8.22 21.53
CA THR A 339 17.41 -7.52 22.54
C THR A 339 16.59 -6.56 23.42
N LYS A 340 15.37 -6.23 22.98
CA LYS A 340 14.47 -5.23 23.59
C LYS A 340 15.04 -3.81 23.60
N THR A 341 15.96 -3.49 22.69
CA THR A 341 16.56 -2.16 22.57
C THR A 341 15.81 -1.27 21.58
N ILE A 342 15.88 0.04 21.81
CA ILE A 342 15.35 1.05 20.90
C ILE A 342 16.53 1.76 20.25
N SER A 343 16.50 1.84 18.92
CA SER A 343 17.40 2.69 18.13
C SER A 343 16.62 3.87 17.57
N ASN A 344 17.14 5.08 17.77
CA ASN A 344 16.58 6.28 17.16
C ASN A 344 17.01 6.35 15.70
N THR A 345 16.09 6.70 14.81
CA THR A 345 16.36 6.84 13.38
C THR A 345 16.76 8.26 12.99
N GLY A 346 16.63 9.22 13.92
CA GLY A 346 16.81 10.65 13.63
C GLY A 346 15.65 11.29 12.86
N ILE A 347 14.64 10.51 12.45
CA ILE A 347 13.53 10.99 11.62
C ILE A 347 12.38 11.44 12.52
N LYS A 348 11.91 12.67 12.29
CA LYS A 348 10.81 13.31 13.03
C LYS A 348 9.73 13.80 12.07
N GLY A 349 8.48 13.58 12.44
CA GLY A 349 7.30 13.95 11.66
C GLY A 349 6.02 13.76 12.45
N SER A 350 4.89 14.24 11.93
CA SER A 350 3.59 14.07 12.58
C SER A 350 3.31 12.58 12.82
N SER A 351 3.11 12.18 14.07
CA SER A 351 3.05 10.76 14.48
C SER A 351 1.97 9.93 13.76
N HIS A 352 0.86 10.57 13.36
CA HIS A 352 -0.24 9.96 12.60
C HIS A 352 0.07 9.80 11.11
N SER A 353 1.00 10.61 10.58
CA SER A 353 1.33 10.68 9.16
C SER A 353 2.28 9.56 8.69
N PHE A 354 3.01 8.93 9.62
CA PHE A 354 3.99 7.92 9.28
C PHE A 354 3.34 6.71 8.59
N ASN A 355 3.95 6.32 7.48
CA ASN A 355 3.69 5.08 6.76
C ASN A 355 5.03 4.49 6.28
N VAL A 356 5.17 3.17 6.39
CA VAL A 356 6.31 2.42 5.89
C VAL A 356 5.80 1.26 5.05
N ASP A 357 6.35 1.14 3.85
CA ASP A 357 6.12 0.01 2.95
C ASP A 357 7.44 -0.41 2.28
N THR A 358 7.52 -1.69 1.89
CA THR A 358 8.61 -2.11 1.01
C THR A 358 8.46 -1.49 -0.37
N PHE A 359 9.56 -1.06 -0.97
CA PHE A 359 9.51 -0.35 -2.24
C PHE A 359 10.51 -0.90 -3.25
N LEU A 360 10.04 -1.01 -4.49
CA LEU A 360 10.82 -1.46 -5.63
C LEU A 360 10.94 -0.30 -6.60
N GLU A 361 12.16 0.07 -7.02
CA GLU A 361 12.28 1.02 -8.12
C GLU A 361 11.93 0.31 -9.44
N THR A 362 10.94 0.81 -10.17
CA THR A 362 10.47 0.18 -11.42
C THR A 362 10.23 1.19 -12.54
N LEU A 363 10.21 0.70 -13.78
CA LEU A 363 9.90 1.48 -14.99
C LEU A 363 8.41 1.51 -15.33
N ILE A 364 7.55 1.07 -14.42
CA ILE A 364 6.11 0.91 -14.68
C ILE A 364 5.47 2.25 -15.03
N LEU A 365 4.90 2.31 -16.22
CA LEU A 365 4.23 3.49 -16.72
C LEU A 365 2.82 3.57 -16.15
N VAL A 366 2.46 4.75 -15.68
CA VAL A 366 1.07 5.13 -15.44
C VAL A 366 0.59 5.89 -16.67
N LYS A 367 -0.50 5.42 -17.27
CA LYS A 367 -1.08 6.06 -18.46
C LYS A 367 -2.11 7.08 -18.02
N GLU A 368 -1.98 8.31 -18.50
CA GLU A 368 -3.08 9.26 -18.52
C GLU A 368 -4.04 8.83 -19.62
N HIS A 369 -5.28 8.52 -19.26
CA HIS A 369 -6.33 8.30 -20.24
C HIS A 369 -6.88 9.67 -20.60
N THR A 370 -6.41 10.25 -21.71
CA THR A 370 -7.12 11.37 -22.34
C THR A 370 -8.45 10.84 -22.83
N ASN A 371 -9.53 11.07 -22.08
CA ASN A 371 -10.88 10.99 -22.59
C ASN A 371 -11.04 12.07 -23.66
N VAL A 372 -10.56 11.79 -24.87
CA VAL A 372 -10.96 12.52 -26.06
C VAL A 372 -12.40 12.12 -26.32
N LEU A 373 -13.34 12.93 -25.83
CA LEU A 373 -14.71 12.94 -26.34
C LEU A 373 -14.65 13.50 -27.78
N GLU A 374 -14.17 12.69 -28.71
CA GLU A 374 -14.39 12.90 -30.13
C GLU A 374 -15.80 12.42 -30.45
N GLY A 375 -16.72 13.37 -30.59
CA GLY A 375 -18.02 13.10 -31.18
C GLY A 375 -19.15 13.93 -30.64
N GLN A 376 -19.22 15.21 -31.03
CA GLN A 376 -20.43 15.77 -31.66
C GLN A 376 -19.99 16.83 -32.68
N LEU A 377 -19.76 16.37 -33.91
CA LEU A 377 -19.85 17.19 -35.10
C LEU A 377 -21.32 17.53 -35.35
N ASN A 378 -21.55 18.80 -35.69
CA ASN A 378 -22.63 19.31 -36.52
C ASN A 378 -24.08 19.04 -36.06
N HIS A 379 -24.78 20.11 -35.66
CA HIS A 379 -25.86 20.65 -36.48
C HIS A 379 -26.35 22.00 -35.93
N LEU A 380 -26.30 23.00 -36.83
CA LEU A 380 -26.89 24.35 -36.85
C LEU A 380 -26.24 25.46 -36.00
#